data_AF-A0A383CX19-F1
#
_entry.id   AF-A0A383CX19-F1
#
_cell.length_a   1.000
_cell.length_b   1.000
_cell.length_c   1.000
_cell.angle_alpha   90.00
_cell.angle_beta   90.00
_cell.angle_gamma   90.00
#
_symmetry.space_group_name_H-M   'P 1'
#
loop_
_entity.id
_entity.type
_entity.pdbx_description
1 polymer ?
#
loop_
_entity_poly.entity_id
_entity_poly.type
_entity_poly.pdbx_seq_one_letter_code
_entity_poly.pdbx_strand_id
1 'polypeptide(L)'
;ILSLQEVYRDLSGDELRERQEFAYEACEHMRRRTLNPELWPTFGVNNAQVEAMLPRTRSQQRLQHLLFSKIVPNCKKLGLLDHRDGWLRDRFTEMGILQYEDWSIDAEELTIDSAIAAEST
;
A
#
# COMPACT_ATOMS: atom_id res chain seq x y z
N ILE A 1 -21.37 10.84 -10.74
CA ILE A 1 -19.93 10.86 -10.39
C ILE A 1 -19.31 9.70 -11.16
N LEU A 2 -18.29 9.96 -12.01
CA LEU A 2 -17.59 8.89 -12.72
C LEU A 2 -16.73 8.11 -11.71
N SER A 3 -16.75 6.80 -11.78
CA SER A 3 -15.87 5.96 -10.95
C SER A 3 -14.45 5.93 -11.53
N LEU A 4 -13.45 5.74 -10.66
CA LEU A 4 -12.05 5.60 -11.10
C LEU A 4 -11.86 4.44 -12.10
N GLN A 5 -12.64 3.36 -11.93
CA GLN A 5 -12.63 2.21 -12.81
C GLN A 5 -13.17 2.51 -14.22
N GLU A 6 -14.10 3.47 -14.35
CA GLU A 6 -14.56 3.94 -15.67
C GLU A 6 -13.47 4.74 -16.37
N VAL A 7 -12.77 5.61 -15.65
CA VAL A 7 -11.64 6.37 -16.21
C VAL A 7 -10.54 5.43 -16.72
N TYR A 8 -10.24 4.38 -15.97
CA TYR A 8 -9.14 3.46 -16.32
C TYR A 8 -9.44 2.56 -17.52
N ARG A 9 -10.71 2.39 -17.90
CA ARG A 9 -11.08 1.62 -19.10
C ARG A 9 -10.62 2.28 -20.40
N ASP A 10 -10.51 3.61 -20.40
CA ASP A 10 -10.15 4.39 -21.58
C ASP A 10 -8.65 4.71 -21.64
N LEU A 11 -7.87 4.29 -20.64
CA LEU A 11 -6.43 4.52 -20.58
C LEU A 11 -5.67 3.53 -21.47
N SER A 12 -4.62 4.02 -22.12
CA SER A 12 -3.63 3.20 -22.78
C SER A 12 -2.84 2.37 -21.76
N GLY A 13 -2.19 1.31 -22.23
CA GLY A 13 -1.38 0.47 -21.34
C GLY A 13 -0.16 1.20 -20.75
N ASP A 14 0.34 2.27 -21.38
CA ASP A 14 1.44 3.08 -20.85
C ASP A 14 0.94 4.01 -19.73
N GLU A 15 -0.25 4.59 -19.88
CA GLU A 15 -0.89 5.34 -18.78
C GLU A 15 -1.25 4.43 -17.60
N LEU A 16 -1.68 3.19 -17.85
CA LEU A 16 -1.89 2.20 -16.79
C LEU A 16 -0.59 1.82 -16.09
N ARG A 17 0.54 1.76 -16.81
CA ARG A 17 1.87 1.58 -16.20
C ARG A 17 2.20 2.71 -15.24
N GLU A 18 1.98 3.97 -15.63
CA GLU A 18 2.19 5.10 -14.73
C GLU A 18 1.32 4.99 -13.45
N ARG A 19 0.09 4.45 -13.56
CA ARG A 19 -0.76 4.21 -12.38
C ARG A 19 -0.27 3.07 -11.50
N GLN A 20 0.30 2.02 -12.10
CA GLN A 20 0.97 0.95 -11.36
C GLN A 20 2.17 1.49 -10.58
N GLU A 21 3.03 2.27 -11.24
CA GLU A 21 4.23 2.88 -10.63
C GLU A 21 3.84 3.84 -9.50
N PHE A 22 2.86 4.71 -9.74
CA PHE A 22 2.33 5.59 -8.72
C PHE A 22 1.79 4.83 -7.49
N ALA A 23 1.01 3.77 -7.71
CA ALA A 23 0.48 2.96 -6.61
C ALA A 23 1.60 2.28 -5.80
N TYR A 24 2.64 1.79 -6.48
CA TYR A 24 3.80 1.19 -5.83
C TYR A 24 4.59 2.21 -5.00
N GLU A 25 4.92 3.36 -5.56
CA GLU A 25 5.64 4.43 -4.85
C GLU A 25 4.85 4.92 -3.63
N ALA A 26 3.54 5.12 -3.78
CA ALA A 26 2.66 5.50 -2.67
C ALA A 26 2.71 4.46 -1.55
N CYS A 27 2.68 3.15 -1.87
CA CYS A 27 2.80 2.08 -0.88
C CYS A 27 4.13 2.14 -0.13
N GLU A 28 5.25 2.34 -0.84
CA GLU A 28 6.57 2.46 -0.24
C GLU A 28 6.68 3.69 0.68
N HIS A 29 6.11 4.83 0.29
CA HIS A 29 6.05 6.02 1.13
C HIS A 29 5.19 5.79 2.38
N MET A 30 4.03 5.17 2.23
CA MET A 30 3.13 4.86 3.34
C MET A 30 3.75 3.86 4.33
N ARG A 31 4.53 2.89 3.85
CA ARG A 31 5.29 1.95 4.69
C ARG A 31 6.27 2.67 5.61
N ARG A 32 6.93 3.70 5.08
CA ARG A 32 7.98 4.50 5.76
C ARG A 32 7.43 5.73 6.49
N ARG A 33 6.12 5.99 6.45
CA ARG A 33 5.52 7.24 6.96
C ARG A 33 5.79 7.55 8.44
N THR A 34 6.03 6.53 9.26
CA THR A 34 6.32 6.70 10.69
C THR A 34 7.77 7.09 10.96
N LEU A 35 8.62 7.07 9.93
CA LEU A 35 10.05 7.31 10.02
C LEU A 35 10.42 8.77 9.77
N ASN A 36 9.49 9.65 9.38
CA ASN A 36 9.81 11.03 8.95
C ASN A 36 10.97 11.08 7.94
N PRO A 37 10.87 10.36 6.81
CA PRO A 37 11.99 10.17 5.88
C PRO A 37 12.55 11.47 5.27
N GLU A 38 11.79 12.57 5.29
CA GLU A 38 12.23 13.88 4.79
C GLU A 38 13.17 14.61 5.76
N LEU A 39 13.15 14.24 7.04
CA LEU A 39 13.92 14.92 8.09
C LEU A 39 15.38 14.47 8.08
N TRP A 40 15.64 13.17 7.95
CA TRP A 40 16.98 12.58 8.09
C TRP A 40 18.01 13.05 7.06
N PRO A 41 17.67 13.24 5.77
CA PRO A 41 18.61 13.78 4.79
C PRO A 41 19.13 15.17 5.16
N THR A 42 18.33 15.99 5.85
CA THR A 42 18.74 17.33 6.32
C THR A 42 19.85 17.26 7.37
N PHE A 43 19.97 16.13 8.07
CA PHE A 43 21.04 15.85 9.03
C PHE A 43 22.17 14.99 8.45
N GLY A 44 22.18 14.73 7.13
CA GLY A 44 23.16 13.88 6.47
C GLY A 44 23.01 12.39 6.75
N VAL A 45 21.85 11.96 7.23
CA VAL A 45 21.56 10.56 7.59
C VAL A 45 20.77 9.89 6.46
N ASN A 46 21.21 8.71 6.02
CA ASN A 46 20.53 7.94 4.98
C ASN A 46 19.32 7.18 5.57
N ASN A 47 18.15 7.34 4.96
CA ASN A 47 16.91 6.66 5.37
C ASN A 47 17.04 5.13 5.46
N ALA A 48 17.81 4.51 4.57
CA ALA A 48 18.05 3.06 4.60
C ALA A 48 18.80 2.62 5.86
N GLN A 49 19.71 3.46 6.38
CA GLN A 49 20.43 3.18 7.63
C GLN A 49 19.48 3.30 8.83
N VAL A 50 18.60 4.30 8.83
CA VAL A 50 17.56 4.48 9.86
C VAL A 50 16.60 3.30 9.88
N GLU A 51 16.14 2.86 8.69
CA GLU A 51 15.27 1.69 8.54
C GLU A 51 15.93 0.40 9.06
N ALA A 52 17.23 0.21 8.80
CA ALA A 52 17.96 -0.96 9.27
C ALA A 52 18.17 -0.99 10.79
N MET A 53 18.24 0.17 11.44
CA MET A 53 18.46 0.29 12.88
C MET A 53 17.16 0.22 13.69
N LEU A 54 16.01 0.55 13.09
CA LEU A 54 14.75 0.63 13.81
C LEU A 54 14.07 -0.74 13.92
N PRO A 55 13.68 -1.16 15.13
CA PRO A 55 12.93 -2.40 15.29
C PRO A 55 11.53 -2.25 14.69
N ARG A 56 11.05 -3.31 14.02
CA ARG A 56 9.65 -3.38 13.58
C ARG A 56 8.74 -3.39 14.81
N THR A 57 8.07 -2.26 15.07
CA THR A 57 7.15 -2.14 16.21
C THR A 57 5.79 -2.76 15.88
N ARG A 58 5.08 -3.28 16.90
CA ARG A 58 3.70 -3.80 16.72
C ARG A 58 2.75 -2.75 16.16
N SER A 59 2.93 -1.48 16.54
CA SER A 59 2.11 -0.37 16.05
C SER A 59 2.33 -0.12 14.55
N GLN A 60 3.57 -0.19 14.06
CA GLN A 60 3.87 -0.10 12.62
C GLN A 60 3.27 -1.27 11.84
N GLN A 61 3.35 -2.49 12.38
CA GLN A 61 2.75 -3.67 11.75
C GLN A 61 1.23 -3.54 11.60
N ARG A 62 0.54 -3.13 12.68
CA ARG A 62 -0.91 -2.84 12.65
C ARG A 62 -1.27 -1.75 11.64
N LEU A 63 -0.44 -0.72 11.56
CA LEU A 63 -0.66 0.38 10.62
C LEU A 63 -0.52 -0.08 9.17
N GLN A 64 0.54 -0.84 8.86
CA GLN A 64 0.74 -1.42 7.53
C GLN A 64 -0.39 -2.37 7.16
N HIS A 65 -0.84 -3.18 8.13
CA HIS A 65 -1.98 -4.07 7.96
C HIS A 65 -3.25 -3.31 7.56
N LEU A 66 -3.63 -2.26 8.30
CA LEU A 66 -4.79 -1.43 8.02
C LEU A 66 -4.73 -0.77 6.62
N LEU A 67 -3.54 -0.38 6.18
CA LEU A 67 -3.35 0.25 4.89
C LEU A 67 -3.46 -0.74 3.75
N PHE A 68 -2.70 -1.83 3.82
CA PHE A 68 -2.56 -2.75 2.70
C PHE A 68 -3.76 -3.70 2.55
N SER A 69 -4.53 -3.92 3.63
CA SER A 69 -5.83 -4.60 3.57
C SER A 69 -6.85 -3.91 2.67
N LYS A 70 -6.65 -2.62 2.34
CA LYS A 70 -7.49 -1.88 1.40
C LYS A 70 -6.79 -1.56 0.09
N ILE A 71 -5.52 -1.19 0.12
CA ILE A 71 -4.82 -0.76 -1.11
C ILE A 71 -4.70 -1.93 -2.09
N VAL A 72 -4.24 -3.09 -1.65
CA VAL A 72 -4.00 -4.26 -2.52
C VAL A 72 -5.29 -4.75 -3.19
N PRO A 73 -6.39 -5.00 -2.46
CA PRO A 73 -7.63 -5.45 -3.12
C PRO A 73 -8.27 -4.36 -3.99
N ASN A 74 -8.09 -3.05 -3.70
CA ASN A 74 -8.51 -2.00 -4.62
C ASN A 74 -7.69 -1.97 -5.91
N CYS A 75 -6.37 -2.14 -5.84
CA CYS A 75 -5.52 -2.28 -7.03
C CYS A 75 -5.94 -3.48 -7.89
N LYS A 76 -6.31 -4.60 -7.26
CA LYS A 76 -6.89 -5.77 -7.95
C LYS A 76 -8.23 -5.43 -8.60
N LYS A 77 -9.16 -4.81 -7.87
CA LYS A 77 -10.49 -4.42 -8.38
C LYS A 77 -10.42 -3.43 -9.55
N LEU A 78 -9.46 -2.51 -9.53
CA LEU A 78 -9.19 -1.57 -10.62
C LEU A 78 -8.49 -2.24 -11.82
N GLY A 79 -8.13 -3.52 -11.72
CA GLY A 79 -7.42 -4.26 -12.76
C GLY A 79 -5.94 -3.91 -12.88
N LEU A 80 -5.38 -3.10 -11.97
CA LEU A 80 -3.97 -2.68 -12.01
C LEU A 80 -3.01 -3.81 -11.62
N LEU A 81 -3.41 -4.69 -10.69
CA LEU A 81 -2.53 -5.70 -10.10
C LEU A 81 -1.98 -6.67 -11.16
N ASP A 82 -2.85 -7.12 -12.06
CA ASP A 82 -2.56 -8.15 -13.06
C ASP A 82 -2.44 -7.59 -14.49
N HIS A 83 -2.43 -6.26 -14.66
CA HIS A 83 -2.37 -5.67 -15.99
C HIS A 83 -1.02 -5.92 -16.68
N ARG A 84 -1.07 -6.14 -18.00
CA ARG A 84 0.09 -6.40 -18.88
C ARG A 84 0.94 -7.60 -18.45
N ASP A 85 2.09 -7.34 -17.85
CA ASP A 85 3.12 -8.29 -17.48
C ASP A 85 3.07 -8.64 -15.98
N GLY A 86 2.08 -8.14 -15.24
CA GLY A 86 1.95 -8.39 -13.81
C GLY A 86 2.97 -7.65 -12.95
N TRP A 87 3.62 -6.60 -13.48
CA TRP A 87 4.67 -5.88 -12.76
C TRP A 87 4.27 -5.42 -11.35
N LEU A 88 3.03 -4.93 -11.17
CA LEU A 88 2.56 -4.48 -9.85
C LEU A 88 2.41 -5.65 -8.87
N ARG A 89 1.96 -6.81 -9.35
CA ARG A 89 1.90 -8.05 -8.54
C ARG A 89 3.29 -8.47 -8.09
N ASP A 90 4.28 -8.44 -8.98
CA ASP A 90 5.66 -8.80 -8.62
C ASP A 90 6.21 -7.85 -7.55
N ARG A 91 5.99 -6.54 -7.70
CA ARG A 91 6.40 -5.54 -6.71
C ARG A 91 5.70 -5.69 -5.36
N PHE A 92 4.41 -5.98 -5.35
CA PHE A 92 3.67 -6.24 -4.11
C PHE A 92 4.08 -7.56 -3.45
N THR A 93 4.53 -8.54 -4.24
CA THR A 93 5.13 -9.78 -3.75
C THR A 93 6.47 -9.51 -3.07
N GLU A 94 7.36 -8.76 -3.73
CA GLU A 94 8.66 -8.33 -3.17
C GLU A 94 8.49 -7.53 -1.87
N MET A 95 7.46 -6.67 -1.81
CA MET A 95 7.13 -5.89 -0.62
C MET A 95 6.51 -6.74 0.51
N GLY A 96 6.06 -7.96 0.21
CA GLY A 96 5.41 -8.85 1.18
C GLY A 96 4.02 -8.36 1.61
N ILE A 97 3.27 -7.76 0.68
CA ILE A 97 1.90 -7.28 0.91
C ILE A 97 0.86 -7.97 0.02
N LEU A 98 1.26 -8.85 -0.90
CA LEU A 98 0.34 -9.51 -1.83
C LEU A 98 -0.74 -10.35 -1.12
N GLN A 99 -0.47 -10.86 0.08
CA GLN A 99 -1.43 -11.65 0.88
C GLN A 99 -2.76 -10.92 1.18
N TYR A 100 -2.80 -9.60 1.00
CA TYR A 100 -4.01 -8.80 1.19
C TYR A 100 -4.94 -8.80 -0.03
N GLU A 101 -4.57 -9.42 -1.15
CA GLU A 101 -5.28 -9.25 -2.43
C GLU A 101 -6.76 -9.70 -2.44
N ASP A 102 -7.13 -10.63 -1.56
CA ASP A 102 -8.49 -11.17 -1.45
C ASP A 102 -9.27 -10.61 -0.24
N TRP A 103 -8.73 -9.58 0.41
CA TRP A 103 -9.38 -8.98 1.58
C TRP A 103 -10.56 -8.09 1.19
N SER A 104 -11.58 -8.05 2.05
CA SER A 104 -12.78 -7.26 1.76
C SER A 104 -12.49 -5.76 1.71
N ILE A 105 -13.05 -5.11 0.69
CA ILE A 105 -12.96 -3.67 0.47
C ILE A 105 -14.05 -2.92 1.27
N ASP A 106 -15.01 -3.61 1.89
CA ASP A 106 -16.16 -2.98 2.55
C ASP A 106 -15.74 -1.97 3.63
N ALA A 107 -16.26 -0.74 3.49
CA ALA A 107 -15.82 0.42 4.26
C ALA A 107 -16.39 0.48 5.68
N GLU A 108 -17.45 -0.28 5.96
CA GLU A 108 -18.16 -0.24 7.26
C GLU A 108 -17.42 -0.95 8.39
N GLU A 109 -16.42 -1.79 8.07
CA GLU A 109 -15.81 -2.69 9.05
C GLU A 109 -14.52 -2.16 9.71
N LEU A 110 -14.05 -0.95 9.35
CA LEU A 110 -12.70 -0.49 9.71
C LEU A 110 -12.67 0.94 10.25
N THR A 111 -13.39 1.16 11.34
CA THR A 111 -13.02 2.23 12.28
C THR A 111 -11.82 1.77 13.11
N ILE A 112 -10.96 2.69 13.55
CA ILE A 112 -9.83 2.35 14.45
C ILE A 112 -10.33 1.56 15.69
N ASP A 113 -11.57 1.82 16.11
CA ASP A 113 -12.23 1.12 17.22
C ASP A 113 -12.57 -0.35 16.90
N SER A 114 -13.02 -0.66 15.68
CA SER A 114 -13.36 -2.03 15.27
C SER A 114 -12.14 -2.98 15.25
N ALA A 115 -10.96 -2.47 14.89
CA ALA A 115 -9.70 -3.23 14.91
C ALA A 115 -9.18 -3.52 16.34
N ILE A 116 -9.60 -2.74 17.34
CA ILE A 116 -9.25 -2.95 18.75
C ILE A 116 -10.21 -3.98 19.39
N ALA A 117 -11.47 -4.01 18.98
CA ALA A 117 -12.48 -4.91 19.51
C ALA A 117 -12.28 -6.39 19.12
N ALA A 118 -11.78 -6.66 17.90
CA ALA A 118 -11.60 -8.01 17.38
C ALA A 118 -10.48 -8.83 18.05
N GLU A 119 -9.54 -8.20 18.75
CA GLU A 119 -8.46 -8.88 19.49
C GLU A 119 -8.76 -9.05 21.00
N SER A 120 -9.93 -8.60 21.48
CA SER A 120 -10.34 -8.70 22.89
C SER A 120 -11.33 -9.84 23.16
N THR A 121 -11.57 -10.72 22.19
CA THR A 121 -12.44 -11.90 22.31
C THR A 121 -11.67 -13.15 21.90
#